data_AF-A0A7Y5V5C6-F1
#
_entry.id   AF-A0A7Y5V5C6-F1
#
_cell.length_a   1.000
_cell.length_b   1.000
_cell.length_c   1.000
_cell.angle_alpha   90.00
_cell.angle_beta   90.00
_cell.angle_gamma   90.00
#
_symmetry.space_group_name_H-M   'P 1'
#
loop_
_entity.id
_entity.type
_entity.pdbx_description
1 polymer ?
#
loop_
_entity_poly.entity_id
_entity_poly.type
_entity_poly.pdbx_seq_one_letter_code
_entity_poly.pdbx_strand_id
1 'polypeptide(L)'
;MARPIRIANCSGFFGDRLSAAREMVEGGPIDVLTGDWRALYDEVRAFRAACGAAHLKAILATGELATLTNVARASLVAMMAGADFIKTSTGKEGINATLPVSLAMVRQIREYAERTGFKVGYKPAGGIRTARQATEYLLLIKEELGRDWLEPALFRFGASSLLTDIERQLEMFVTGRYAAAHRHPMP
;
A
#
# COMPACT_ATOMS: atom_id res chain seq x y z
N MET A 1 5.70 27.93 1.12
CA MET A 1 6.03 26.54 0.71
C MET A 1 5.71 25.61 1.87
N ALA A 2 4.92 24.56 1.67
CA ALA A 2 4.67 23.56 2.72
C ALA A 2 5.96 22.79 3.00
N ARG A 3 6.24 22.51 4.29
CA ARG A 3 7.45 21.80 4.71
C ARG A 3 7.44 20.39 4.09
N PRO A 4 8.57 19.88 3.55
CA PRO A 4 8.62 18.53 2.97
C PRO A 4 8.17 17.46 3.97
N ILE A 5 7.26 16.57 3.57
CA ILE A 5 6.86 15.41 4.37
C ILE A 5 8.00 14.38 4.31
N ARG A 6 8.57 14.04 5.47
CA ARG A 6 9.54 12.95 5.57
C ARG A 6 8.80 11.62 5.64
N ILE A 7 9.21 10.68 4.79
CA ILE A 7 8.55 9.38 4.63
C ILE A 7 9.59 8.28 4.83
N ALA A 8 9.32 7.39 5.77
CA ALA A 8 10.03 6.14 5.95
C ALA A 8 9.21 5.01 5.32
N ASN A 9 9.79 4.26 4.38
CA ASN A 9 9.16 3.06 3.84
C ASN A 9 9.85 1.85 4.47
N CYS A 10 9.07 0.99 5.10
CA CYS A 10 9.55 -0.27 5.64
C CYS A 10 8.83 -1.41 4.92
N SER A 11 9.60 -2.28 4.29
CA SER A 11 9.17 -3.57 3.75
C SER A 11 9.91 -4.65 4.52
N GLY A 12 9.20 -5.70 4.90
CA GLY A 12 9.79 -6.80 5.69
C GLY A 12 8.78 -7.83 6.16
N PHE A 13 7.63 -7.94 5.49
CA PHE A 13 6.53 -8.82 5.93
C PHE A 13 6.70 -10.27 5.44
N PHE A 14 7.78 -10.51 4.69
CA PHE A 14 8.39 -11.81 4.41
C PHE A 14 9.88 -11.66 4.64
N GLY A 15 10.51 -12.71 5.15
CA GLY A 15 11.91 -12.67 5.55
C GLY A 15 12.85 -12.39 4.38
N ASP A 16 13.10 -11.13 4.08
CA ASP A 16 14.10 -10.73 3.09
C ASP A 16 15.50 -10.69 3.73
N ARG A 17 15.86 -11.80 4.38
CA ARG A 17 17.18 -12.15 4.88
C ARG A 17 17.51 -13.52 4.29
N LEU A 18 18.78 -13.80 3.95
CA LEU A 18 19.24 -15.14 3.58
C LEU A 18 18.79 -16.24 4.57
N SER A 19 18.50 -15.85 5.82
CA SER A 19 17.98 -16.74 6.86
C SER A 19 16.53 -17.21 6.63
N ALA A 20 15.68 -16.48 5.93
CA ALA A 20 14.27 -16.86 5.80
C ALA A 20 14.03 -18.07 4.87
N ALA A 21 14.83 -18.19 3.80
CA ALA A 21 14.82 -19.40 2.97
C ALA A 21 15.25 -20.63 3.79
N ARG A 22 16.16 -20.43 4.74
CA ARG A 22 16.61 -21.48 5.67
C ARG A 22 15.57 -21.78 6.74
N GLU A 23 14.88 -20.77 7.27
CA GLU A 23 13.82 -20.88 8.28
C GLU A 23 12.55 -21.53 7.73
N MET A 24 12.22 -21.34 6.44
CA MET A 24 11.14 -22.09 5.77
C MET A 24 11.43 -23.60 5.64
N VAL A 25 12.72 -23.98 5.62
CA VAL A 25 13.16 -25.38 5.54
C VAL A 25 13.34 -25.98 6.93
N GLU A 26 13.83 -25.19 7.90
CA GLU A 26 14.19 -25.64 9.25
C GLU A 26 13.11 -25.35 10.32
N GLY A 27 11.98 -24.75 9.95
CA GLY A 27 10.83 -24.51 10.85
C GLY A 27 10.94 -23.26 11.73
N GLY A 28 11.67 -22.24 11.28
CA GLY A 28 11.79 -20.94 11.96
C GLY A 28 10.52 -20.06 11.81
N PRO A 29 10.38 -18.99 12.60
CA PRO A 29 9.15 -18.22 12.69
C PRO A 29 8.87 -17.41 11.42
N ILE A 30 7.72 -17.66 10.79
CA ILE A 30 7.18 -16.88 9.66
C ILE A 30 5.99 -16.07 10.17
N ASP A 31 6.20 -14.88 10.71
CA ASP A 31 5.22 -14.19 11.58
C ASP A 31 3.77 -14.19 11.08
N VAL A 32 3.51 -13.83 9.81
CA VAL A 32 2.13 -13.80 9.30
C VAL A 32 1.59 -15.17 8.93
N LEU A 33 2.42 -16.03 8.31
CA LEU A 33 1.97 -17.35 7.86
C LEU A 33 1.87 -18.36 9.01
N THR A 34 2.61 -18.15 10.11
CA THR A 34 2.47 -18.88 11.38
C THR A 34 1.45 -18.24 12.31
N GLY A 35 1.01 -17.01 12.03
CA GLY A 35 0.05 -16.27 12.86
C GLY A 35 0.64 -15.66 14.13
N ASP A 36 1.96 -15.48 14.20
CA ASP A 36 2.63 -14.70 15.24
C ASP A 36 2.43 -13.19 15.02
N TRP A 37 1.21 -12.73 15.32
CA TRP A 37 0.84 -11.32 15.23
C TRP A 37 1.60 -10.43 16.22
N ARG A 38 2.15 -11.02 17.29
CA ARG A 38 2.86 -10.27 18.32
C ARG A 38 4.26 -9.90 17.84
N ALA A 39 4.98 -10.84 17.23
CA ALA A 39 6.26 -10.57 16.60
C ALA A 39 6.13 -9.45 15.55
N LEU A 40 5.12 -9.55 14.69
CA LEU A 40 4.82 -8.53 13.69
C LEU A 40 4.59 -7.14 14.30
N TYR A 41 3.78 -7.09 15.36
CA TYR A 41 3.48 -5.84 16.07
C TYR A 41 4.75 -5.21 16.64
N ASP A 42 5.57 -6.02 17.33
CA ASP A 42 6.79 -5.55 17.99
C ASP A 42 7.83 -5.06 16.96
N GLU A 43 7.94 -5.72 15.81
CA GLU A 43 8.81 -5.27 14.71
C GLU A 43 8.35 -3.93 14.12
N VAL A 44 7.07 -3.78 13.77
CA VAL A 44 6.54 -2.52 13.21
C VAL A 44 6.64 -1.39 14.24
N ARG A 45 6.44 -1.69 15.53
CA ARG A 45 6.66 -0.73 16.62
C ARG A 45 8.11 -0.27 16.70
N ALA A 46 9.08 -1.17 16.53
CA ALA A 46 10.49 -0.80 16.48
C ALA A 46 10.79 0.13 15.29
N PHE A 47 10.22 -0.16 14.11
CA PHE A 47 10.32 0.75 12.96
C PHE A 47 9.68 2.11 13.22
N ARG A 48 8.49 2.14 13.83
CA ARG A 48 7.81 3.39 14.22
C ARG A 48 8.66 4.24 15.15
N ALA A 49 9.32 3.63 16.13
CA ALA A 49 10.23 4.32 17.04
C ALA A 49 11.44 4.89 16.27
N ALA A 50 12.06 4.09 15.40
CA ALA A 50 13.21 4.50 14.58
C ALA A 50 12.87 5.62 13.58
N CYS A 51 11.62 5.72 13.12
CA CYS A 51 11.17 6.76 12.18
C CYS A 51 11.12 8.16 12.80
N GLY A 52 11.08 8.27 14.14
CA GLY A 52 10.90 9.55 14.83
C GLY A 52 9.64 10.28 14.33
N ALA A 53 9.80 11.49 13.80
CA ALA A 53 8.70 12.30 13.27
C ALA A 53 8.34 12.01 11.79
N ALA A 54 9.04 11.10 11.11
CA ALA A 54 8.70 10.73 9.75
C ALA A 54 7.42 9.86 9.69
N HIS A 55 6.68 9.97 8.58
CA HIS A 55 5.55 9.07 8.34
C HIS A 55 6.04 7.67 7.99
N LEU A 56 5.63 6.68 8.77
CA LEU A 56 5.89 5.27 8.53
C LEU A 56 4.88 4.69 7.54
N LYS A 57 5.38 4.11 6.46
CA LYS A 57 4.59 3.32 5.51
C LYS A 57 4.98 1.85 5.61
N ALA A 58 4.05 1.03 6.08
CA ALA A 58 4.21 -0.42 6.17
C ALA A 58 3.81 -1.08 4.85
N ILE A 59 4.75 -1.78 4.19
CA ILE A 59 4.52 -2.47 2.92
C ILE A 59 4.28 -3.95 3.17
N LEU A 60 3.04 -4.41 3.06
CA LEU A 60 2.64 -5.75 3.54
C LEU A 60 2.95 -6.92 2.59
N ALA A 61 3.45 -6.64 1.38
CA ALA A 61 3.70 -7.64 0.34
C ALA A 61 2.51 -8.60 0.15
N THR A 62 1.32 -8.02 -0.04
CA THR A 62 0.03 -8.75 0.05
C THR A 62 -0.13 -9.94 -0.87
N GLY A 63 0.63 -10.01 -1.98
CA GLY A 63 0.62 -11.15 -2.90
C GLY A 63 1.16 -12.45 -2.25
N GLU A 64 1.98 -12.32 -1.22
CA GLU A 64 2.65 -13.43 -0.55
C GLU A 64 1.91 -13.87 0.74
N LEU A 65 0.88 -13.12 1.18
CA LEU A 65 0.16 -13.39 2.44
C LEU A 65 -0.86 -14.56 2.36
N ALA A 66 -0.92 -15.25 1.23
CA ALA A 66 -1.77 -16.42 0.91
C ALA A 66 -3.30 -16.20 0.96
N THR A 67 -3.83 -15.48 1.95
CA THR A 67 -5.28 -15.29 2.15
C THR A 67 -5.65 -13.84 2.45
N LEU A 68 -6.87 -13.44 2.10
CA LEU A 68 -7.41 -12.12 2.46
C LEU A 68 -7.55 -11.94 3.99
N THR A 69 -7.73 -13.03 4.74
CA THR A 69 -7.74 -13.01 6.20
C THR A 69 -6.37 -12.57 6.76
N ASN A 70 -5.28 -13.09 6.20
CA ASN A 70 -3.93 -12.69 6.59
C ASN A 70 -3.65 -11.24 6.20
N VAL A 71 -4.07 -10.81 5.00
CA VAL A 71 -3.99 -9.40 4.56
C VAL A 71 -4.70 -8.49 5.56
N ALA A 72 -5.92 -8.82 5.97
CA ALA A 72 -6.69 -8.04 6.92
C ALA A 72 -5.99 -7.98 8.30
N ARG A 73 -5.56 -9.12 8.84
CA ARG A 73 -4.88 -9.18 10.15
C ARG A 73 -3.54 -8.43 10.14
N ALA A 74 -2.71 -8.63 9.12
CA ALA A 74 -1.45 -7.90 8.97
C ALA A 74 -1.68 -6.38 8.87
N SER A 75 -2.74 -5.96 8.16
CA SER A 75 -3.13 -4.54 8.08
C SER A 75 -3.47 -3.98 9.46
N LEU A 76 -4.33 -4.67 10.20
CA LEU A 76 -4.74 -4.24 11.55
C LEU A 76 -3.52 -4.15 12.49
N VAL A 77 -2.67 -5.17 12.50
CA VAL A 77 -1.47 -5.22 13.34
C VAL A 77 -0.51 -4.07 13.02
N ALA A 78 -0.25 -3.82 11.74
CA ALA A 78 0.61 -2.72 11.31
C ALA A 78 0.06 -1.35 11.76
N MET A 79 -1.26 -1.14 11.67
CA MET A 79 -1.91 0.08 12.17
C MET A 79 -1.81 0.22 13.68
N MET A 80 -2.10 -0.86 14.44
CA MET A 80 -1.96 -0.87 15.89
C MET A 80 -0.52 -0.59 16.35
N ALA A 81 0.48 -1.01 15.56
CA ALA A 81 1.88 -0.76 15.81
C ALA A 81 2.35 0.67 15.44
N GLY A 82 1.49 1.48 14.82
CA GLY A 82 1.73 2.90 14.56
C GLY A 82 2.13 3.23 13.11
N ALA A 83 1.79 2.37 12.15
CA ALA A 83 1.93 2.73 10.73
C ALA A 83 0.99 3.90 10.36
N ASP A 84 1.54 4.95 9.76
CA ASP A 84 0.75 6.08 9.25
C ASP A 84 0.10 5.75 7.90
N PHE A 85 0.69 4.80 7.15
CA PHE A 85 0.12 4.23 5.94
C PHE A 85 0.33 2.72 5.91
N ILE A 86 -0.68 2.01 5.41
CA ILE A 86 -0.52 0.64 4.94
C ILE A 86 -0.48 0.60 3.40
N LYS A 87 0.46 -0.17 2.86
CA LYS A 87 0.75 -0.28 1.43
C LYS A 87 0.70 -1.74 1.00
N THR A 88 0.10 -2.00 -0.17
CA THR A 88 -0.09 -3.37 -0.67
C THR A 88 1.23 -4.11 -0.91
N SER A 89 2.08 -3.60 -1.79
CA SER A 89 3.29 -4.30 -2.26
C SER A 89 4.42 -3.33 -2.61
N THR A 90 5.62 -3.84 -2.89
CA THR A 90 6.75 -3.02 -3.34
C THR A 90 6.62 -2.61 -4.81
N GLY A 91 5.90 -3.40 -5.62
CA GLY A 91 5.80 -3.23 -7.07
C GLY A 91 6.73 -4.15 -7.84
N LYS A 92 7.42 -5.07 -7.15
CA LYS A 92 8.44 -5.98 -7.70
C LYS A 92 8.02 -7.45 -7.65
N GLU A 93 6.93 -7.73 -6.94
CA GLU A 93 6.37 -9.07 -6.73
C GLU A 93 5.58 -9.55 -7.96
N GLY A 94 5.34 -10.86 -8.08
CA GLY A 94 4.51 -11.41 -9.16
C GLY A 94 3.05 -10.96 -9.08
N ILE A 95 2.52 -10.87 -7.86
CA ILE A 95 1.16 -10.37 -7.58
C ILE A 95 1.27 -9.11 -6.71
N ASN A 96 0.67 -8.01 -7.18
CA ASN A 96 0.70 -6.69 -6.54
C ASN A 96 -0.70 -6.25 -6.08
N ALA A 97 -1.01 -4.95 -6.12
CA ALA A 97 -2.33 -4.46 -5.78
C ALA A 97 -3.43 -5.06 -6.67
N THR A 98 -4.48 -5.57 -6.03
CA THR A 98 -5.74 -5.97 -6.65
C THR A 98 -6.91 -5.37 -5.86
N LEU A 99 -8.06 -5.17 -6.49
CA LEU A 99 -9.24 -4.62 -5.81
C LEU A 99 -9.68 -5.48 -4.60
N PRO A 100 -9.70 -6.83 -4.65
CA PRO A 100 -10.05 -7.64 -3.49
C PRO A 100 -9.12 -7.46 -2.28
N VAL A 101 -7.80 -7.45 -2.53
CA VAL A 101 -6.80 -7.16 -1.49
C VAL A 101 -7.02 -5.76 -0.91
N SER A 102 -7.26 -4.79 -1.79
CA SER A 102 -7.45 -3.39 -1.41
C SER A 102 -8.69 -3.21 -0.56
N LEU A 103 -9.80 -3.84 -0.93
CA LEU A 103 -11.03 -3.84 -0.14
C LEU A 103 -10.81 -4.43 1.26
N ALA A 104 -10.07 -5.53 1.37
CA ALA A 104 -9.74 -6.14 2.67
C ALA A 104 -8.94 -5.17 3.56
N MET A 105 -7.91 -4.52 3.02
CA MET A 105 -7.10 -3.54 3.75
C MET A 105 -7.89 -2.28 4.14
N VAL A 106 -8.66 -1.73 3.19
CA VAL A 106 -9.44 -0.50 3.36
C VAL A 106 -10.54 -0.68 4.41
N ARG A 107 -11.19 -1.84 4.46
CA ARG A 107 -12.17 -2.13 5.52
C ARG A 107 -11.55 -2.17 6.91
N GLN A 108 -10.31 -2.65 7.03
CA GLN A 108 -9.58 -2.57 8.30
C GLN A 108 -9.26 -1.12 8.67
N ILE A 109 -8.90 -0.26 7.71
CA ILE A 109 -8.70 1.17 7.97
C ILE A 109 -9.99 1.81 8.50
N ARG A 110 -11.13 1.54 7.84
CA ARG A 110 -12.45 2.06 8.28
C ARG A 110 -12.72 1.65 9.72
N GLU A 111 -12.67 0.36 9.99
CA GLU A 111 -12.99 -0.20 11.32
C GLU A 111 -12.04 0.33 12.39
N TYR A 112 -10.75 0.47 12.08
CA TYR A 112 -9.76 1.03 12.99
C TYR A 112 -10.05 2.51 13.29
N ALA A 113 -10.39 3.30 12.28
CA ALA A 113 -10.74 4.71 12.45
C ALA A 113 -12.03 4.88 13.27
N GLU A 114 -13.06 4.06 13.02
CA GLU A 114 -14.32 4.08 13.78
C GLU A 114 -14.10 3.72 15.25
N ARG A 115 -13.23 2.75 15.54
CA ARG A 115 -12.96 2.29 16.92
C ARG A 115 -12.04 3.21 17.70
N THR A 116 -11.09 3.87 17.04
CA THR A 116 -9.98 4.54 17.72
C THR A 116 -9.91 6.05 17.47
N GLY A 117 -10.61 6.55 16.44
CA GLY A 117 -10.49 7.92 15.95
C GLY A 117 -9.24 8.21 15.12
N PHE A 118 -8.30 7.27 14.98
CA PHE A 118 -7.07 7.47 14.21
C PHE A 118 -7.27 7.15 12.73
N LYS A 119 -6.95 8.12 11.87
CA LYS A 119 -6.99 7.96 10.41
C LYS A 119 -5.64 7.46 9.89
N VAL A 120 -5.63 6.25 9.32
CA VAL A 120 -4.45 5.68 8.65
C VAL A 120 -4.61 5.82 7.13
N GLY A 121 -3.52 6.19 6.46
CA GLY A 121 -3.50 6.32 5.01
C GLY A 121 -3.41 4.98 4.26
N TYR A 122 -3.91 4.96 3.04
CA TYR A 122 -3.86 3.81 2.15
C TYR A 122 -2.99 4.08 0.92
N LYS A 123 -2.19 3.10 0.51
CA LYS A 123 -1.39 3.20 -0.72
C LYS A 123 -1.42 1.90 -1.53
N PRO A 124 -2.28 1.78 -2.57
CA PRO A 124 -2.17 0.68 -3.49
C PRO A 124 -0.95 0.87 -4.39
N ALA A 125 -0.19 -0.18 -4.63
CA ALA A 125 1.04 -0.14 -5.39
C ALA A 125 1.25 -1.38 -6.26
N GLY A 126 1.90 -1.17 -7.41
CA GLY A 126 2.21 -2.20 -8.39
C GLY A 126 1.00 -2.59 -9.26
N GLY A 127 1.22 -2.68 -10.58
CA GLY A 127 0.21 -3.15 -11.52
C GLY A 127 -0.86 -2.14 -11.97
N ILE A 128 -0.95 -0.97 -11.35
CA ILE A 128 -1.88 0.11 -11.72
C ILE A 128 -1.25 0.96 -12.82
N ARG A 129 -1.75 0.82 -14.05
CA ARG A 129 -1.15 1.40 -15.26
C ARG A 129 -2.05 2.37 -16.00
N THR A 130 -3.37 2.32 -15.78
CA THR A 130 -4.31 3.15 -16.56
C THR A 130 -5.16 4.07 -15.68
N ALA A 131 -5.61 5.19 -16.24
CA ALA A 131 -6.54 6.14 -15.62
C ALA A 131 -7.87 5.48 -15.23
N ARG A 132 -8.32 4.50 -16.02
CA ARG A 132 -9.49 3.66 -15.69
C ARG A 132 -9.25 2.87 -14.40
N GLN A 133 -8.13 2.14 -14.31
CA GLN A 133 -7.78 1.41 -13.09
C GLN A 133 -7.67 2.36 -11.90
N ALA A 134 -7.00 3.51 -12.06
CA ALA A 134 -6.91 4.51 -10.99
C ALA A 134 -8.30 4.98 -10.51
N THR A 135 -9.24 5.17 -11.43
CA THR A 135 -10.63 5.53 -11.10
C THR A 135 -11.32 4.45 -10.26
N GLU A 136 -11.12 3.17 -10.57
CA GLU A 136 -11.68 2.06 -9.80
C GLU A 136 -11.19 2.09 -8.33
N TYR A 137 -9.91 2.39 -8.10
CA TYR A 137 -9.38 2.57 -6.75
C TYR A 137 -9.93 3.83 -6.06
N LEU A 138 -10.04 4.95 -6.77
CA LEU A 138 -10.60 6.18 -6.19
C LEU A 138 -12.07 5.98 -5.77
N LEU A 139 -12.85 5.25 -6.56
CA LEU A 139 -14.22 4.87 -6.22
C LEU A 139 -14.24 4.00 -4.97
N LEU A 140 -13.44 2.93 -4.91
CA LEU A 140 -13.32 2.08 -3.72
C LEU A 140 -13.05 2.90 -2.45
N ILE A 141 -12.10 3.85 -2.52
CA ILE A 141 -11.74 4.69 -1.37
C ILE A 141 -12.87 5.63 -0.98
N LYS A 142 -13.51 6.27 -1.95
CA LYS A 142 -14.63 7.18 -1.69
C LYS A 142 -15.80 6.45 -1.02
N GLU A 143 -16.13 5.25 -1.50
CA GLU A 143 -17.27 4.47 -0.99
C GLU A 143 -16.99 3.88 0.41
N GLU A 144 -15.78 3.37 0.65
CA GLU A 144 -15.47 2.72 1.93
C GLU A 144 -14.96 3.68 3.01
N LEU A 145 -14.30 4.79 2.67
CA LEU A 145 -13.66 5.71 3.63
C LEU A 145 -14.11 7.17 3.54
N GLY A 146 -14.81 7.55 2.46
CA GLY A 146 -15.28 8.92 2.25
C GLY A 146 -14.23 9.87 1.65
N ARG A 147 -14.61 11.14 1.51
CA ARG A 147 -13.86 12.13 0.73
C ARG A 147 -12.51 12.51 1.34
N ASP A 148 -12.40 12.55 2.66
CA ASP A 148 -11.14 12.90 3.34
C ASP A 148 -9.99 11.98 2.93
N TRP A 149 -10.29 10.70 2.67
CA TRP A 149 -9.30 9.74 2.22
C TRP A 149 -8.94 9.87 0.74
N LEU A 150 -9.52 10.80 -0.01
CA LEU A 150 -9.05 11.10 -1.38
C LEU A 150 -7.89 12.11 -1.38
N GLU A 151 -7.55 12.67 -0.21
CA GLU A 151 -6.49 13.66 -0.08
C GLU A 151 -5.09 13.03 0.03
N PRO A 152 -4.01 13.71 -0.44
CA PRO A 152 -2.65 13.16 -0.46
C PRO A 152 -2.09 12.74 0.92
N ALA A 153 -2.67 13.27 1.99
CA ALA A 153 -2.32 12.92 3.37
C ALA A 153 -2.79 11.51 3.76
N LEU A 154 -3.82 10.98 3.09
CA LEU A 154 -4.46 9.71 3.42
C LEU A 154 -4.54 8.74 2.23
N PHE A 155 -4.27 9.17 1.01
CA PHE A 155 -4.22 8.29 -0.16
C PHE A 155 -3.14 8.67 -1.15
N ARG A 156 -2.45 7.66 -1.68
CA ARG A 156 -1.47 7.82 -2.75
C ARG A 156 -1.40 6.58 -3.63
N PHE A 157 -1.18 6.75 -4.93
CA PHE A 157 -0.79 5.64 -5.80
C PHE A 157 0.71 5.33 -5.69
N GLY A 158 1.07 4.04 -5.71
CA GLY A 158 2.42 3.56 -5.98
C GLY A 158 2.52 3.06 -7.42
N ALA A 159 2.78 3.97 -8.35
CA ALA A 159 2.81 3.69 -9.78
C ALA A 159 3.94 4.47 -10.48
N SER A 160 4.25 4.07 -11.71
CA SER A 160 5.20 4.75 -12.61
C SER A 160 4.53 5.08 -13.94
N SER A 161 4.22 4.05 -14.75
CA SER A 161 3.59 4.19 -16.07
C SER A 161 2.19 4.82 -16.06
N LEU A 162 1.51 4.81 -14.90
CA LEU A 162 0.20 5.45 -14.73
C LEU A 162 0.24 6.95 -15.05
N LEU A 163 1.34 7.65 -14.71
CA LEU A 163 1.47 9.07 -14.99
C LEU A 163 1.35 9.34 -16.50
N THR A 164 2.09 8.57 -17.29
CA THR A 164 2.07 8.67 -18.74
C THR A 164 0.68 8.40 -19.32
N ASP A 165 -0.03 7.38 -18.83
CA ASP A 165 -1.39 7.12 -19.32
C ASP A 165 -2.33 8.27 -19.01
N ILE A 166 -2.27 8.83 -17.79
CA ILE A 166 -3.09 10.00 -17.40
C ILE A 166 -2.80 11.20 -18.30
N GLU A 167 -1.52 11.52 -18.55
CA GLU A 167 -1.13 12.62 -19.43
C GLU A 167 -1.72 12.44 -20.84
N ARG A 168 -1.68 11.21 -21.38
CA ARG A 168 -2.26 10.88 -22.69
C ARG A 168 -3.77 11.05 -22.71
N GLN A 169 -4.48 10.63 -21.65
CA GLN A 169 -5.93 10.81 -21.55
C GLN A 169 -6.30 12.30 -21.47
N LEU A 170 -5.53 13.10 -20.73
CA LEU A 170 -5.74 14.54 -20.63
C LEU A 170 -5.46 15.25 -21.95
N GLU A 171 -4.38 14.89 -22.67
CA GLU A 171 -4.10 15.44 -23.99
C GLU A 171 -5.23 15.12 -24.98
N MET A 172 -5.70 13.88 -25.01
CA MET A 172 -6.84 13.49 -25.86
C MET A 172 -8.10 14.27 -25.50
N PHE A 173 -8.40 14.44 -24.21
CA PHE A 173 -9.56 15.20 -23.75
C PHE A 173 -9.50 16.68 -24.15
N VAL A 174 -8.34 17.31 -24.01
CA VAL A 174 -8.17 18.75 -24.29
C VAL A 174 -8.05 19.04 -25.79
N THR A 175 -7.36 18.17 -26.54
CA THR A 175 -7.00 18.45 -27.94
C THR A 175 -7.83 17.69 -28.97
N GLY A 176 -8.56 16.66 -28.55
CA GLY A 176 -9.24 15.71 -29.44
C GLY A 176 -8.29 14.81 -30.24
N ARG A 177 -6.99 14.80 -29.91
CA ARG A 177 -5.96 14.03 -30.63
C ARG A 177 -5.17 13.15 -29.68
N TYR A 178 -4.83 11.94 -30.13
CA TYR A 178 -3.95 11.08 -29.36
C TYR A 178 -2.53 11.65 -29.32
N ALA A 179 -1.90 11.54 -28.16
CA ALA A 179 -0.51 11.89 -27.96
C ALA A 179 0.42 11.12 -28.91
N ALA A 180 1.30 11.83 -29.59
CA ALA A 180 2.35 11.23 -30.40
C ALA A 180 3.29 10.37 -29.54
N ALA A 181 3.86 9.32 -30.13
CA ALA A 181 4.73 8.37 -29.41
C ALA A 181 5.97 9.02 -28.78
N HIS A 182 6.49 10.10 -29.36
CA HIS A 182 7.66 10.82 -28.80
C HIS A 182 7.29 11.80 -27.69
N ARG A 183 6.01 12.15 -27.51
CA ARG A 183 5.55 13.16 -26.54
C ARG A 183 5.24 12.52 -25.18
N HIS A 184 4.49 11.43 -25.20
CA HIS A 184 4.17 10.60 -24.03
C HIS A 184 4.39 9.13 -24.40
N PRO A 185 5.65 8.66 -24.44
CA PRO A 185 5.97 7.31 -24.91
C PRO A 185 5.28 6.23 -24.09
N MET A 186 4.61 5.30 -24.76
CA MET A 186 4.02 4.12 -24.12
C MET A 186 5.17 3.23 -23.59
N PRO A 187 5.14 2.85 -22.30
CA PRO A 187 6.16 1.97 -21.70
C PRO A 187 5.98 0.50 -22.09
#